data_AF-A0A0G1EKF3-F1
#
_entry.id   AF-A0A0G1EKF3-F1
#
_cell.length_a   1.000
_cell.length_b   1.000
_cell.length_c   1.000
_cell.angle_alpha   90.00
_cell.angle_beta   90.00
_cell.angle_gamma   90.00
#
_symmetry.space_group_name_H-M   'P 1'
#
loop_
_entity.id
_entity.type
_entity.pdbx_description
1 polymer ?
#
loop_
_entity_poly.entity_id
_entity_poly.type
_entity_poly.pdbx_seq_one_letter_code
_entity_poly.pdbx_strand_id
1 'polypeptide(L)'
;MNKNVIIAVLVVLLVISVGFGVYSFQKSTKGTGSSQAQFATSEQEKEVLQEKIDKGLAYAKSLDLLYEPMRKQMNLTTKYSLTDVEWVSEFSKVTKAVKDDTLNYLLKDIMDGGATGEKATIRFMERAVSAIMDVLK
;
A
#
# COMPACT_ATOMS: atom_id res chain seq x y z
N MET A 1 7.26 24.91 -1.36
CA MET A 1 6.21 23.99 -0.84
C MET A 1 6.75 23.28 0.38
N ASN A 2 6.04 23.44 1.49
CA ASN A 2 6.56 23.31 2.86
C ASN A 2 6.86 21.85 3.21
N LYS A 3 8.13 21.55 3.52
CA LYS A 3 8.59 20.26 4.10
C LYS A 3 7.74 19.83 5.31
N ASN A 4 7.18 20.80 6.04
CA ASN A 4 6.30 20.58 7.18
C ASN A 4 4.95 19.94 6.80
N VAL A 5 4.45 20.14 5.57
CA VAL A 5 3.17 19.56 5.11
C VAL A 5 3.31 18.07 4.82
N ILE A 6 4.43 17.66 4.22
CA ILE A 6 4.69 16.24 3.91
C ILE A 6 4.84 15.42 5.20
N ILE A 7 5.54 15.97 6.20
CA ILE A 7 5.69 15.35 7.51
C ILE A 7 4.34 15.26 8.24
N ALA A 8 3.50 16.30 8.18
CA ALA A 8 2.17 16.27 8.77
C ALA A 8 1.27 15.19 8.17
N VAL A 9 1.31 15.00 6.84
CA VAL A 9 0.55 13.95 6.15
C VAL A 9 1.01 12.55 6.56
N LEU A 10 2.33 12.33 6.65
CA LEU A 10 2.91 11.07 7.10
C LEU A 10 2.53 10.71 8.54
N VAL A 11 2.52 11.69 9.46
CA VAL A 11 2.14 11.47 10.86
C VAL A 11 0.64 11.18 11.00
N VAL A 12 -0.22 11.87 10.24
CA VAL A 12 -1.67 11.63 10.26
C VAL A 12 -2.02 10.22 9.75
N LEU A 13 -1.34 9.75 8.70
CA LEU A 13 -1.52 8.38 8.19
C LEU A 13 -1.17 7.31 9.23
N LEU A 14 -0.13 7.55 10.03
CA LEU A 14 0.34 6.61 11.05
C LEU A 14 -0.63 6.53 12.24
N VAL A 15 -1.20 7.65 12.69
CA VAL A 15 -2.17 7.66 13.82
C VAL A 15 -3.51 6.99 13.45
N ILE A 16 -3.96 7.14 12.20
CA ILE A 16 -5.20 6.50 11.72
C ILE A 16 -5.09 4.97 11.72
N SER A 17 -3.92 4.42 11.36
CA SER A 17 -3.70 2.96 11.35
C SER A 17 -3.77 2.30 12.72
N VAL A 18 -3.32 2.97 13.79
CA VAL A 18 -3.29 2.41 15.15
C VAL A 18 -4.66 2.53 15.82
N GLY A 19 -5.37 3.65 15.64
CA GLY A 19 -6.69 3.87 16.24
C GLY A 19 -7.78 2.92 15.71
N PHE A 20 -7.70 2.55 14.43
CA PHE A 20 -8.70 1.67 13.80
C PHE A 20 -8.58 0.20 14.23
N GLY A 21 -7.36 -0.27 14.47
CA GLY A 21 -7.09 -1.64 14.94
C GLY A 21 -7.65 -1.91 16.34
N VAL A 22 -7.66 -0.91 17.22
CA VAL A 22 -8.16 -1.06 18.60
C VAL A 22 -9.70 -0.98 18.65
N TYR A 23 -10.31 -0.09 17.85
CA TYR A 23 -11.76 0.12 17.86
C TYR A 23 -12.55 -1.07 17.29
N SER A 24 -12.04 -1.73 16.25
CA SER A 24 -12.71 -2.89 15.63
C SER A 24 -12.72 -4.12 16.55
N PHE A 25 -11.65 -4.34 17.32
CA PHE A 25 -11.54 -5.49 18.23
C PHE A 25 -12.53 -5.41 19.41
N GLN A 26 -12.87 -4.19 19.86
CA GLN A 26 -13.73 -3.99 21.01
C GLN A 26 -15.24 -4.17 20.70
N LYS A 27 -15.65 -4.06 19.43
CA LYS A 27 -17.07 -4.18 19.02
C LYS A 27 -17.53 -5.63 18.86
N SER A 28 -16.62 -6.57 18.62
CA SER A 28 -16.93 -7.97 18.29
C SER A 28 -17.20 -8.89 19.48
N THR A 29 -17.11 -8.42 20.73
CA THR A 29 -17.21 -9.28 21.93
C THR A 29 -18.59 -9.33 22.60
N LYS A 30 -19.63 -8.66 22.06
CA LYS A 30 -20.94 -8.52 22.73
C LYS A 30 -22.14 -9.29 22.14
N GLY A 31 -21.94 -10.39 21.42
CA GLY A 31 -23.07 -11.10 20.77
C GLY A 31 -22.95 -12.63 20.72
N THR A 32 -23.10 -13.29 21.86
CA THR A 32 -23.28 -14.76 21.97
C THR A 32 -24.67 -15.17 21.46
N GLY A 33 -24.75 -15.87 20.32
CA GLY A 33 -26.04 -16.40 19.85
C GLY A 33 -26.10 -17.27 18.58
N SER A 34 -25.05 -17.47 17.78
CA SER A 34 -25.20 -18.21 16.50
C SER A 34 -23.95 -18.91 15.99
N SER A 35 -23.26 -19.65 16.87
CA SER A 35 -21.92 -20.19 16.63
C SER A 35 -21.73 -21.01 15.34
N GLN A 36 -22.72 -21.71 14.77
CA GLN A 36 -22.42 -22.51 13.56
C GLN A 36 -22.57 -21.74 12.23
N ALA A 37 -23.52 -20.81 12.16
CA ALA A 37 -23.62 -19.87 11.05
C ALA A 37 -22.54 -18.78 11.15
N GLN A 38 -22.26 -18.28 12.35
CA GLN A 38 -21.15 -17.34 12.59
C GLN A 38 -19.79 -17.91 12.20
N PHE A 39 -19.54 -19.22 12.33
CA PHE A 39 -18.23 -19.78 11.95
C PHE A 39 -18.05 -19.87 10.43
N ALA A 40 -19.07 -20.28 9.67
CA ALA A 40 -19.00 -20.29 8.21
C ALA A 40 -18.90 -18.86 7.65
N THR A 41 -19.69 -17.93 8.19
CA THR A 41 -19.57 -16.51 7.84
C THR A 41 -18.22 -15.95 8.30
N SER A 42 -17.69 -16.36 9.45
CA SER A 42 -16.40 -15.88 9.96
C SER A 42 -15.20 -16.45 9.20
N GLU A 43 -15.25 -17.69 8.70
CA GLU A 43 -14.22 -18.23 7.81
C GLU A 43 -14.23 -17.51 6.46
N GLN A 44 -15.41 -17.29 5.88
CA GLN A 44 -15.55 -16.56 4.63
C GLN A 44 -15.16 -15.06 4.79
N GLU A 45 -15.52 -14.43 5.90
CA GLU A 45 -15.08 -13.08 6.25
C GLU A 45 -13.57 -13.02 6.50
N LYS A 46 -12.96 -14.05 7.11
CA LYS A 46 -11.50 -14.14 7.28
C LYS A 46 -10.80 -14.25 5.93
N GLU A 47 -11.30 -15.05 5.00
CA GLU A 47 -10.73 -15.16 3.66
C GLU A 47 -10.81 -13.82 2.91
N VAL A 48 -11.97 -13.15 2.96
CA VAL A 48 -12.15 -11.82 2.36
C VAL A 48 -11.25 -10.77 3.02
N LEU A 49 -11.12 -10.79 4.34
CA LEU A 49 -10.23 -9.89 5.07
C LEU A 49 -8.76 -10.17 4.77
N GLN A 50 -8.36 -11.43 4.66
CA GLN A 50 -7.00 -11.83 4.30
C GLN A 50 -6.68 -11.39 2.88
N GLU A 51 -7.59 -11.58 1.93
CA GLU A 51 -7.42 -11.10 0.55
C GLU A 51 -7.28 -9.57 0.49
N LYS A 52 -8.12 -8.85 1.25
CA LYS A 52 -8.00 -7.39 1.40
C LYS A 52 -6.64 -7.00 1.99
N ILE A 53 -6.19 -7.66 3.04
CA ILE A 53 -4.88 -7.40 3.67
C ILE A 53 -3.76 -7.66 2.68
N ASP A 54 -3.76 -8.80 1.98
CA ASP A 54 -2.72 -9.18 1.03
C ASP A 54 -2.65 -8.19 -0.13
N LYS A 55 -3.81 -7.75 -0.63
CA LYS A 55 -3.89 -6.73 -1.68
C LYS A 55 -3.38 -5.39 -1.19
N GLY A 56 -3.77 -4.96 0.01
CA GLY A 56 -3.28 -3.72 0.64
C GLY A 56 -1.77 -3.74 0.86
N LEU A 57 -1.23 -4.88 1.31
CA LEU A 57 0.22 -5.10 1.48
C LEU A 57 0.95 -5.04 0.14
N ALA A 58 0.37 -5.57 -0.94
CA ALA A 58 0.96 -5.49 -2.27
C ALA A 58 1.06 -4.04 -2.77
N TYR A 59 0.01 -3.23 -2.59
CA TYR A 59 0.04 -1.79 -2.87
C TYR A 59 1.12 -1.09 -2.03
N ALA A 60 1.18 -1.35 -0.73
CA ALA A 60 2.18 -0.77 0.17
C ALA A 60 3.61 -1.15 -0.23
N LYS A 61 3.85 -2.41 -0.60
CA LYS A 61 5.16 -2.88 -1.07
C LYS A 61 5.56 -2.20 -2.39
N SER A 62 4.61 -1.96 -3.30
CA SER A 62 4.88 -1.23 -4.54
C SER A 62 5.32 0.21 -4.27
N LEU A 63 4.70 0.88 -3.30
CA LEU A 63 5.09 2.22 -2.84
C LEU A 63 6.47 2.23 -2.20
N ASP A 64 6.74 1.29 -1.29
CA ASP A 64 8.05 1.17 -0.65
C ASP A 64 9.17 1.04 -1.68
N LEU A 65 8.97 0.18 -2.68
CA LEU A 65 9.92 0.01 -3.78
C LEU A 65 10.04 1.29 -4.61
N LEU A 66 8.94 1.99 -4.92
CA LEU A 66 9.00 3.26 -5.65
C LEU A 66 9.86 4.32 -4.93
N TYR A 67 9.89 4.32 -3.60
CA TYR A 67 10.70 5.26 -2.83
C TYR A 67 12.19 4.89 -2.71
N GLU A 68 12.60 3.66 -3.05
CA GLU A 68 13.99 3.22 -2.89
C GLU A 68 15.02 4.09 -3.63
N PRO A 69 14.84 4.43 -4.92
CA PRO A 69 15.77 5.30 -5.63
C PRO A 69 15.91 6.68 -4.97
N MET A 70 14.79 7.25 -4.49
CA MET A 70 14.80 8.53 -3.79
C MET A 70 15.55 8.44 -2.46
N ARG A 71 15.42 7.35 -1.70
CA ARG A 71 16.17 7.14 -0.45
C ARG A 71 17.67 7.07 -0.72
N LYS A 72 18.09 6.31 -1.75
CA LYS A 72 19.49 6.26 -2.19
C LYS A 72 20.03 7.64 -2.55
N GLN A 73 19.30 8.40 -3.37
CA GLN A 73 19.70 9.75 -3.78
C GLN A 73 19.81 10.73 -2.61
N MET A 74 18.99 10.55 -1.58
CA MET A 74 19.03 11.37 -0.36
C MET A 74 20.03 10.88 0.69
N ASN A 75 20.84 9.85 0.40
CA ASN A 75 21.70 9.17 1.38
C ASN A 75 20.95 8.74 2.65
N LEU A 76 19.68 8.35 2.50
CA LEU A 76 18.88 7.77 3.57
C LEU A 76 19.04 6.25 3.58
N THR A 77 18.83 5.64 4.74
CA THR A 77 18.83 4.19 4.88
C THR A 77 17.76 3.59 3.97
N THR A 78 18.22 2.75 3.04
CA THR A 78 17.35 1.95 2.16
C THR A 78 16.76 0.79 2.96
N LYS A 79 15.51 0.43 2.66
CA LYS A 79 14.85 -0.72 3.27
C LYS A 79 15.31 -2.01 2.59
N TYR A 80 15.61 -1.93 1.29
CA TYR A 80 16.11 -3.04 0.50
C TYR A 80 17.55 -2.77 0.03
N SER A 81 18.38 -3.80 0.01
CA SER A 81 19.73 -3.75 -0.58
C SER A 81 19.67 -4.32 -2.00
N LEU A 82 18.95 -3.63 -2.88
CA LEU A 82 18.78 -4.03 -4.28
C LEU A 82 19.67 -3.17 -5.18
N THR A 83 20.31 -3.80 -6.17
CA THR A 83 20.87 -3.07 -7.31
C THR A 83 19.75 -2.42 -8.13
N ASP A 84 20.08 -1.49 -9.03
CA ASP A 84 19.06 -0.80 -9.80
C ASP A 84 18.29 -1.74 -10.74
N VAL A 85 18.96 -2.77 -11.29
CA VAL A 85 18.33 -3.81 -12.11
C VAL A 85 17.38 -4.69 -11.30
N GLU A 86 17.81 -5.11 -10.10
CA GLU A 86 16.97 -5.90 -9.20
C GLU A 86 15.78 -5.10 -8.69
N TRP A 87 15.99 -3.80 -8.43
CA TRP A 87 14.94 -2.87 -8.06
C TRP A 87 13.89 -2.77 -9.17
N VAL A 88 14.27 -2.52 -10.43
CA VAL A 88 13.33 -2.44 -11.56
C VAL A 88 12.53 -3.75 -11.68
N SER A 89 13.21 -4.88 -11.56
CA SER A 89 12.60 -6.21 -11.64
C SER A 89 11.56 -6.42 -10.53
N GLU A 90 11.95 -6.19 -9.27
CA GLU A 90 11.06 -6.40 -8.13
C GLU A 90 9.91 -5.39 -8.10
N PHE A 91 10.17 -4.12 -8.42
CA PHE A 91 9.14 -3.10 -8.53
C PHE A 91 8.12 -3.43 -9.62
N SER A 92 8.58 -3.89 -10.78
CA SER A 92 7.70 -4.33 -11.86
C SER A 92 6.88 -5.55 -11.49
N LYS A 93 7.51 -6.54 -10.86
CA LYS A 93 6.87 -7.77 -10.41
C LYS A 93 5.77 -7.49 -9.38
N VAL A 94 6.09 -6.72 -8.35
CA VAL A 94 5.14 -6.37 -7.28
C VAL A 94 3.99 -5.57 -7.85
N THR A 95 4.25 -4.56 -8.68
CA THR A 95 3.21 -3.74 -9.29
C THR A 95 2.25 -4.57 -10.16
N LYS A 96 2.78 -5.48 -10.99
CA LYS A 96 1.95 -6.37 -11.82
C LYS A 96 1.11 -7.34 -10.98
N ALA A 97 1.66 -7.82 -9.85
CA ALA A 97 0.94 -8.71 -8.95
C ALA A 97 -0.29 -8.06 -8.31
N VAL A 98 -0.32 -6.72 -8.19
CA VAL A 98 -1.50 -5.97 -7.72
C VAL A 98 -2.70 -6.11 -8.67
N LYS A 99 -2.45 -6.41 -9.95
CA LYS A 99 -3.48 -6.47 -11.02
C LYS A 99 -4.30 -5.17 -11.11
N ASP A 100 -3.65 -4.04 -10.92
CA ASP A 100 -4.24 -2.71 -11.11
C ASP A 100 -3.76 -2.12 -12.44
N ASP A 101 -4.65 -2.03 -13.41
CA ASP A 101 -4.31 -1.58 -14.77
C ASP A 101 -3.78 -0.15 -14.79
N THR A 102 -4.24 0.71 -13.88
CA THR A 102 -3.74 2.08 -13.77
C THR A 102 -2.30 2.09 -13.27
N LEU A 103 -1.98 1.30 -12.24
CA LEU A 103 -0.59 1.20 -11.77
C LEU A 103 0.33 0.56 -12.81
N ASN A 104 -0.16 -0.44 -13.55
CA ASN A 104 0.62 -1.08 -14.62
C ASN A 104 0.91 -0.11 -15.78
N TYR A 105 -0.05 0.74 -16.14
CA TYR A 105 0.15 1.80 -17.11
C TYR A 105 1.19 2.82 -16.61
N LEU A 106 1.02 3.31 -15.37
CA LEU A 106 1.93 4.30 -14.78
C LEU A 106 3.35 3.75 -14.57
N LEU A 107 3.49 2.47 -14.28
CA LEU A 107 4.79 1.80 -14.20
C LEU A 107 5.60 1.98 -15.49
N LYS A 108 4.95 1.83 -16.65
CA LYS A 108 5.63 2.01 -17.94
C LYS A 108 6.17 3.44 -18.08
N ASP A 109 5.32 4.43 -17.80
CA ASP A 109 5.71 5.85 -17.87
C ASP A 109 6.84 6.17 -16.87
N ILE A 110 6.85 5.55 -15.68
CA ILE A 110 7.94 5.68 -14.69
C ILE A 110 9.24 5.10 -15.23
N MET A 111 9.19 3.93 -15.90
CA MET A 111 10.37 3.29 -16.49
C MET A 111 10.93 4.08 -17.68
N ASP A 112 10.07 4.74 -18.45
CA ASP A 112 10.47 5.58 -19.60
C ASP A 112 11.12 6.91 -19.13
N GLY A 113 10.81 7.37 -17.91
CA GLY A 113 11.48 8.49 -17.25
C GLY A 113 11.09 9.88 -17.77
N GLY A 114 11.94 10.88 -17.48
CA GLY A 114 11.72 12.27 -17.85
C GLY A 114 10.50 12.92 -17.17
N ALA A 115 10.01 14.04 -17.73
CA ALA A 115 8.88 14.79 -17.18
C ALA A 115 7.57 13.97 -17.12
N THR A 116 7.42 12.98 -18.01
CA THR A 116 6.28 12.05 -17.99
C THR A 116 6.42 11.07 -16.83
N GLY A 117 7.62 10.49 -16.62
CA GLY A 117 7.90 9.60 -15.50
C GLY A 117 7.76 10.27 -14.13
N GLU A 118 8.15 11.55 -13.99
CA GLU A 118 7.92 12.32 -12.76
C GLU A 118 6.43 12.46 -12.42
N LYS A 119 5.60 12.84 -13.40
CA LYS A 119 4.15 12.93 -13.22
C LYS A 119 3.53 11.56 -12.95
N ALA A 120 4.00 10.53 -13.64
CA ALA A 120 3.53 9.18 -13.44
C ALA A 120 3.87 8.66 -12.03
N THR A 121 5.04 9.00 -11.49
CA THR A 121 5.44 8.69 -10.11
C THR A 121 4.46 9.26 -9.10
N ILE A 122 4.08 10.54 -9.24
CA ILE A 122 3.09 11.18 -8.36
C ILE A 122 1.73 10.50 -8.46
N ARG A 123 1.22 10.28 -9.67
CA ARG A 123 -0.06 9.62 -9.90
C ARG A 123 -0.07 8.17 -9.41
N PHE A 124 1.08 7.49 -9.49
CA PHE A 124 1.23 6.13 -8.98
C PHE A 124 1.05 6.14 -7.47
N MET A 125 1.68 7.09 -6.78
CA MET A 125 1.54 7.25 -5.33
C MET A 125 0.08 7.53 -4.94
N GLU A 126 -0.56 8.49 -5.59
CA GLU A 126 -1.97 8.85 -5.34
C GLU A 126 -2.90 7.65 -5.55
N ARG A 127 -2.72 6.92 -6.65
CA ARG A 127 -3.53 5.75 -6.97
C ARG A 127 -3.34 4.63 -5.96
N ALA A 128 -2.09 4.30 -5.60
CA ALA A 128 -1.80 3.25 -4.65
C ALA A 128 -2.34 3.58 -3.24
N VAL A 129 -2.20 4.82 -2.78
CA VAL A 129 -2.78 5.27 -1.51
C VAL A 129 -4.31 5.20 -1.54
N SER A 130 -4.95 5.70 -2.60
CA SER A 130 -6.41 5.60 -2.76
C SER A 130 -6.87 4.15 -2.74
N ALA A 131 -6.17 3.26 -3.44
CA ALA A 131 -6.53 1.85 -3.51
C ALA A 131 -6.36 1.15 -2.16
N ILE A 132 -5.32 1.46 -1.39
CA ILE A 132 -5.17 0.98 -0.01
C ILE A 132 -6.37 1.45 0.83
N MET A 133 -6.72 2.74 0.75
CA MET A 133 -7.85 3.29 1.49
C MET A 133 -9.18 2.63 1.10
N ASP A 134 -9.38 2.31 -0.18
CA ASP A 134 -10.60 1.65 -0.65
C ASP A 134 -10.66 0.17 -0.26
N VAL A 135 -9.52 -0.52 -0.22
CA VAL A 135 -9.44 -1.90 0.27
C VAL A 135 -9.74 -2.00 1.77
N LEU A 136 -9.41 -0.96 2.54
CA LEU A 136 -9.63 -0.89 3.99
C LEU A 136 -11.04 -0.40 4.38
N LYS A 137 -11.84 0.10 3.43
CA LYS A 137 -13.27 0.40 3.63
C LYS A 137 -14.11 -0.90 3.61
#